data_AF-D7N7W8-F1
#
_entry.id   AF-D7N7W8-F1
#
_cell.length_a   1.000
_cell.length_b   1.000
_cell.length_c   1.000
_cell.angle_alpha   90.00
_cell.angle_beta   90.00
_cell.angle_gamma   90.00
#
_symmetry.space_group_name_H-M   'P 1'
#
loop_
_entity.id
_entity.type
_entity.pdbx_description
1 polymer ?
#
loop_
_entity_poly.entity_id
_entity_poly.type
_entity_poly.pdbx_seq_one_letter_code
_entity_poly.pdbx_strand_id
1 'polypeptide(L)' 'MKNIDNKEIQTEEQPQHQKLDGILTKKINGKTFVTQIYFDPNSKDTFQEKLLKVVQSEHKE' A
#
# COMPACT_ATOMS: atom_id res chain seq x y z
N MET A 1 -7.98 -11.11 29.89
CA MET A 1 -7.30 -10.92 28.60
C MET A 1 -8.38 -10.90 27.53
N LYS A 2 -8.55 -9.81 26.76
CA LYS A 2 -9.53 -9.78 25.66
C LYS A 2 -8.90 -10.53 24.49
N ASN A 3 -9.52 -11.61 24.05
CA ASN A 3 -9.09 -12.37 22.89
C ASN A 3 -9.32 -11.48 21.67
N ILE A 4 -8.22 -11.03 21.06
CA ILE A 4 -8.28 -10.34 19.78
C ILE A 4 -8.49 -11.46 18.75
N ASP A 5 -9.74 -11.66 18.35
CA ASP A 5 -10.08 -12.40 17.14
C ASP A 5 -9.46 -11.63 15.96
N ASN A 6 -8.22 -11.97 15.67
CA ASN A 6 -7.51 -11.51 14.49
C ASN A 6 -8.15 -12.25 13.31
N LYS A 7 -9.29 -11.73 12.84
CA LYS A 7 -9.79 -12.04 11.51
C LYS A 7 -8.74 -11.48 10.55
N GLU A 8 -7.75 -12.30 10.26
CA GLU A 8 -6.87 -12.15 9.11
C GLU A 8 -7.79 -12.12 7.89
N ILE A 9 -8.12 -10.91 7.47
CA ILE A 9 -8.78 -10.69 6.20
C ILE A 9 -7.72 -11.11 5.18
N GLN A 10 -7.85 -12.33 4.67
CA GLN A 10 -7.18 -12.77 3.46
C GLN A 10 -7.74 -11.94 2.31
N THR A 11 -7.30 -10.69 2.23
CA THR A 11 -7.47 -9.90 1.01
C THR A 11 -6.41 -10.43 0.07
N GLU A 12 -6.86 -11.37 -0.76
CA GLU A 12 -6.36 -11.72 -2.07
C GLU A 12 -4.92 -11.26 -2.31
N GLU A 13 -4.00 -12.24 -2.34
CA GLU A 13 -2.80 -12.16 -3.16
C GLU A 13 -3.26 -11.83 -4.59
N GLN A 14 -3.50 -10.55 -4.88
CA GLN A 14 -3.74 -10.12 -6.25
C GLN A 14 -2.55 -10.60 -7.05
N PRO A 15 -2.79 -11.15 -8.26
CA PRO A 15 -1.76 -11.78 -9.04
C PRO A 15 -0.62 -10.78 -9.18
N GLN A 16 0.56 -11.29 -8.85
CA GLN A 16 1.87 -10.66 -8.90
C GLN A 16 2.17 -10.13 -10.32
N HIS A 17 1.40 -9.17 -10.80
CA HIS A 17 1.85 -8.20 -11.78
C HIS A 17 2.81 -7.31 -11.03
N GLN A 18 4.07 -7.77 -11.02
CA GLN A 18 5.26 -7.01 -10.68
C GLN A 18 5.26 -5.76 -11.56
N LYS A 19 4.49 -4.74 -11.19
CA LYS A 19 4.75 -3.39 -11.64
C LYS A 19 6.08 -3.04 -11.02
N LEU A 20 7.13 -3.05 -11.84
CA LEU A 20 8.49 -2.66 -11.49
C LEU A 20 8.50 -1.31 -10.75
N ASP A 21 7.49 -0.47 -11.04
CA ASP A 21 7.21 0.79 -10.35
C ASP A 21 5.81 0.78 -9.69
N GLY A 22 5.75 0.82 -8.35
CA GLY A 22 4.46 0.67 -7.65
C GLY A 22 4.52 0.83 -6.14
N ILE A 23 3.35 0.95 -5.52
CA ILE A 23 3.18 1.08 -4.06
C ILE A 23 2.14 0.08 -3.60
N LEU A 24 2.48 -0.73 -2.61
CA LEU A 24 1.55 -1.66 -1.97
C LEU A 24 1.06 -1.07 -0.64
N THR A 25 -0.24 -0.88 -0.53
CA THR A 25 -0.89 -0.40 0.69
C THR A 25 -1.76 -1.48 1.31
N LYS A 26 -1.91 -1.44 2.64
CA LYS A 26 -2.86 -2.25 3.41
C LYS A 26 -3.67 -1.35 4.31
N LYS A 27 -4.99 -1.53 4.33
CA LYS A 27 -5.88 -0.82 5.26
C LYS A 27 -6.05 -1.66 6.53
N ILE A 28 -5.63 -1.12 7.67
CA ILE A 28 -5.67 -1.78 8.98
C ILE A 28 -6.36 -0.82 9.95
N ASN A 29 -7.44 -1.26 10.58
CA ASN A 29 -8.23 -0.46 11.53
C ASN A 29 -8.63 0.93 11.00
N GLY A 30 -9.06 0.99 9.74
CA GLY A 30 -9.45 2.23 9.07
C GLY A 30 -8.30 3.13 8.64
N LYS A 31 -7.04 2.75 8.89
CA LYS A 31 -5.84 3.49 8.49
C LYS A 31 -5.14 2.78 7.34
N THR A 32 -4.63 3.55 6.39
CA THR A 32 -3.85 3.03 5.27
C THR A 32 -2.37 3.04 5.61
N PHE A 33 -1.73 1.89 5.46
CA PHE A 33 -0.30 1.68 5.69
C PHE A 33 0.38 1.28 4.38
N VAL A 34 1.44 2.00 4.02
CA VAL A 34 2.32 1.57 2.94
C VAL A 34 3.20 0.43 3.45
N THR A 35 3.17 -0.72 2.78
CA THR A 35 3.89 -1.93 3.20
C THR A 35 5.08 -2.26 2.30
N GLN A 36 4.99 -1.94 1.00
CA GLN A 36 6.09 -2.11 0.06
C GLN A 36 6.06 -0.98 -0.97
N ILE A 37 7.24 -0.55 -1.42
CA ILE A 37 7.41 0.41 -2.52
C ILE A 37 8.45 -0.18 -3.47
N TYR A 38 8.09 -0.24 -4.74
CA TYR A 38 8.93 -0.71 -5.83
C TYR A 38 9.33 0.49 -6.69
N PHE A 39 10.61 0.56 -7.02
CA PHE A 39 11.15 1.55 -7.93
C PHE A 39 11.63 0.85 -9.20
N ASP A 40 11.08 1.28 -10.33
CA ASP A 40 11.70 0.97 -11.61
C ASP A 40 12.94 1.86 -11.73
N PRO A 41 14.13 1.31 -12.00
CA PRO A 41 15.36 2.09 -12.19
C PRO A 41 15.25 3.12 -13.33
N ASN A 42 14.28 2.99 -14.24
CA ASN A 42 13.99 3.94 -15.30
C ASN A 42 12.88 4.95 -14.93
N SER A 43 12.24 4.79 -13.76
CA SER A 43 11.19 5.71 -13.31
C SER A 43 11.79 7.04 -12.87
N LYS A 44 11.08 8.12 -13.19
CA LYS A 44 11.40 9.48 -12.74
C LYS A 44 10.75 9.82 -11.40
N ASP A 45 9.82 9.01 -10.93
CA ASP A 45 9.12 9.26 -9.67
C ASP A 45 10.07 9.05 -8.50
N THR A 46 10.19 10.06 -7.64
CA THR A 46 10.93 9.94 -6.39
C THR A 46 10.07 9.24 -5.32
N PHE A 47 10.73 8.80 -4.25
CA PHE A 47 10.04 8.27 -3.07
C PHE A 47 9.00 9.26 -2.50
N GLN A 48 9.33 10.55 -2.47
CA GLN A 48 8.44 11.59 -1.96
C GLN A 48 7.19 11.75 -2.85
N GLU A 49 7.37 11.78 -4.17
CA GLU A 49 6.27 11.85 -5.14
C GLU A 49 5.31 10.66 -4.98
N LYS A 50 5.87 9.46 -4.81
CA LYS A 50 5.09 8.24 -4.60
C LYS A 50 4.27 8.30 -3.31
N LEU A 51 4.87 8.72 -2.19
CA LEU A 51 4.14 8.88 -0.94
C LEU A 51 3.07 9.98 -1.03
N LEU A 52 3.38 11.10 -1.68
CA LEU A 52 2.42 12.20 -1.86
C LEU A 52 1.18 11.72 -2.62
N LYS A 53 1.35 10.90 -3.66
CA LYS A 53 0.22 10.29 -4.41
C LYS A 53 -0.68 9.45 -3.50
N VAL A 54 -0.11 8.67 -2.57
CA VAL A 54 -0.90 7.89 -1.60
C VAL A 54 -1.71 8.82 -0.69
N VAL A 55 -1.07 9.84 -0.12
CA VAL A 55 -1.74 10.80 0.77
C VAL A 55 -2.86 11.54 0.04
N GLN A 56 -2.63 11.99 -1.20
CA GLN A 56 -3.65 12.64 -2.01
C GLN A 56 -4.82 11.71 -2.35
N SER A 57 -4.57 10.41 -2.50
CA SER A 57 -5.60 9.41 -2.78
C SER A 57 -6.52 9.19 -1.59
N GLU A 58 -5.98 9.21 -0.37
CA GLU A 58 -6.75 9.11 0.88
C GLU A 58 -7.56 10.38 1.18
N HIS A 59 -7.09 11.55 0.73
CA HIS A 59 -7.77 12.83 0.95
C HIS A 59 -8.92 13.11 -0.03
N LYS A 60 -9.09 12.29 -1.07
CA LYS A 60 -10.14 12.43 -2.08
C LYS A 60 -11.45 11.70 -1.73
N GLU A 61 -11.52 11.06 -0.57
CA GLU A 61 -12.70 10.39 -0.01
C GLU A 61 -13.58 11.36 0.80
#